data_AF-A0A3R6X123-F1
#
_entry.id   AF-A0A3R6X123-F1
#
_cell.length_a   1.000
_cell.length_b   1.000
_cell.length_c   1.000
_cell.angle_alpha   90.00
_cell.angle_beta   90.00
_cell.angle_gamma   90.00
#
_symmetry.space_group_name_H-M   'P 1'
#
loop_
_entity.id
_entity.type
_entity.pdbx_description
1 polymer ?
#
loop_
_entity_poly.entity_id
_entity_poly.type
_entity_poly.pdbx_seq_one_letter_code
_entity_poly.pdbx_strand_id
1 'polypeptide(L)'
;VLLGGAVGTDMRALFHPNVQVVGSVEDGGQEDVHLVLEYAKGDAVNNLVSPRANRYYLNHDVYNARLSVLEEFDQALTTFNPNMVL
;
A
#
# COMPACT_ATOMS: atom_id res chain seq x y z
N VAL A 1 1.05 7.84 -15.57
CA VAL A 1 0.82 8.31 -14.18
C VAL A 1 2.11 8.11 -13.42
N LEU A 2 2.52 9.08 -12.59
CA LEU A 2 3.64 8.92 -11.67
C LEU A 2 3.07 8.60 -10.28
N LEU A 3 3.59 7.56 -9.64
CA LEU A 3 3.21 7.14 -8.30
C LEU A 3 4.45 7.16 -7.40
N GLY A 4 4.41 7.93 -6.32
CA GLY A 4 5.41 7.85 -5.24
C GLY A 4 4.97 6.82 -4.21
N GLY A 5 5.80 5.83 -3.93
CA GLY A 5 5.55 4.87 -2.87
C GLY A 5 6.66 3.83 -2.74
N ALA A 6 6.83 3.30 -1.53
CA ALA A 6 7.75 2.19 -1.27
C ALA A 6 7.11 0.90 -1.77
N VAL A 7 7.33 0.60 -3.05
CA VAL A 7 6.73 -0.54 -3.74
C VAL A 7 7.82 -1.56 -4.02
N GLY A 8 7.68 -2.77 -3.49
CA GLY A 8 8.56 -3.88 -3.83
C GLY A 8 8.17 -4.56 -5.14
N THR A 9 8.90 -5.61 -5.50
CA THR A 9 8.79 -6.26 -6.82
C THR A 9 7.44 -6.93 -7.05
N ASP A 10 6.86 -7.52 -6.01
CA ASP A 10 5.65 -8.32 -6.14
C ASP A 10 4.44 -7.40 -6.35
N MET A 11 4.36 -6.34 -5.54
CA MET A 11 3.34 -5.30 -5.70
C MET A 11 3.48 -4.55 -7.04
N ARG A 12 4.71 -4.31 -7.50
CA ARG A 12 4.95 -3.60 -8.77
C ARG A 12 4.40 -4.36 -9.98
N ALA A 13 4.39 -5.69 -9.92
CA ALA A 13 3.80 -6.54 -10.97
C ALA A 13 2.27 -6.45 -11.06
N LEU A 14 1.60 -5.97 -10.00
CA LEU A 14 0.14 -5.79 -9.98
C LEU A 14 -0.30 -4.47 -10.62
N PHE A 15 0.63 -3.53 -10.85
CA PHE A 15 0.31 -2.25 -11.47
C PHE A 15 0.17 -2.33 -12.98
N HIS A 16 -0.65 -1.45 -13.54
CA HIS A 16 -0.77 -1.29 -14.98
C HIS A 16 0.58 -0.81 -15.59
N PRO A 17 1.00 -1.29 -16.77
CA PRO A 17 2.31 -0.95 -17.36
C PRO A 17 2.60 0.54 -17.57
N ASN A 18 1.56 1.36 -17.65
CA ASN A 18 1.66 2.82 -17.80
C ASN A 18 1.84 3.59 -16.47
N VAL A 19 1.92 2.89 -15.34
CA VAL A 19 2.22 3.46 -14.03
C VAL A 19 3.74 3.47 -13.84
N GLN A 20 4.30 4.67 -13.73
CA GLN A 20 5.70 4.87 -13.39
C GLN A 20 5.80 5.02 -11.87
N VAL A 21 6.56 4.15 -11.23
CA VAL A 21 6.71 4.16 -9.76
C VAL A 21 8.08 4.72 -9.38
N VAL A 22 8.06 5.67 -8.46
CA VAL A 22 9.22 6.26 -7.80
C VAL A 22 9.23 5.78 -6.35
N GLY A 23 10.41 5.46 -5.84
CA GLY A 23 10.60 4.76 -4.58
C GLY A 23 10.76 3.25 -4.77
N SER A 24 11.40 2.64 -3.79
CA SER A 24 11.61 1.20 -3.70
C SER A 24 11.67 0.79 -2.24
N VAL A 25 11.30 -0.45 -1.96
CA VAL A 25 11.65 -1.10 -0.69
C VAL A 25 13.16 -1.35 -0.68
N GLU A 26 13.79 -1.19 0.48
CA GLU A 26 15.24 -1.44 0.64
C GLU A 26 15.60 -2.88 0.23
N ASP A 27 16.82 -3.12 -0.25
CA ASP A 27 17.28 -4.46 -0.62
C ASP A 27 17.22 -5.41 0.59
N GLY A 28 16.39 -6.45 0.50
CA GLY A 28 16.11 -7.37 1.62
C GLY A 28 15.07 -6.87 2.63
N GLY A 29 14.48 -5.69 2.41
CA GLY A 29 13.34 -5.16 3.15
C GLY A 29 12.04 -5.90 2.84
N GLN A 30 11.10 -5.87 3.79
CA GLN A 30 9.76 -6.42 3.60
C GLN A 30 8.81 -5.34 3.08
N GLU A 31 7.96 -5.69 2.11
CA GLU A 31 6.87 -4.82 1.66
C GLU A 31 5.86 -4.57 2.80
N ASP A 32 5.30 -3.36 2.83
CA ASP A 32 4.21 -3.04 3.76
C ASP A 32 2.92 -3.73 3.31
N VAL A 33 2.58 -4.84 3.97
CA VAL A 33 1.36 -5.61 3.68
C VAL A 33 0.25 -5.24 4.67
N HIS A 34 -0.93 -4.93 4.12
CA HIS A 34 -2.15 -4.68 4.89
C HIS A 34 -3.08 -5.87 4.77
N LEU A 35 -3.22 -6.61 5.87
CA LEU A 35 -4.15 -7.74 5.97
C LEU A 35 -5.54 -7.22 6.31
N VAL A 36 -6.50 -7.50 5.45
CA VAL A 36 -7.93 -7.24 5.67
C VAL A 36 -8.62 -8.56 5.96
N LEU A 37 -8.98 -8.76 7.23
CA LEU A 37 -9.65 -9.96 7.69
C LEU A 37 -11.15 -9.68 7.74
N GLU A 38 -11.85 -10.10 6.69
CA GLU A 38 -13.29 -9.92 6.56
C GLU A 38 -14.06 -11.03 7.29
N TYR A 39 -15.21 -10.66 7.84
CA TYR A 39 -16.17 -11.60 8.42
C TYR A 39 -17.60 -11.11 8.17
N ALA A 40 -18.49 -12.02 7.85
CA ALA A 40 -19.91 -11.74 7.61
C ALA A 40 -20.71 -11.73 8.90
N LYS A 41 -21.96 -11.24 8.82
CA LYS A 41 -22.93 -11.40 9.91
C LYS A 41 -23.27 -12.89 10.07
N GLY A 42 -23.16 -13.39 11.29
CA GLY A 42 -23.46 -14.79 11.61
C GLY A 42 -22.27 -15.74 11.49
N ASP A 43 -21.11 -15.27 10.99
CA ASP A 43 -19.89 -16.09 10.99
C ASP A 43 -19.51 -16.45 12.42
N ALA A 44 -19.12 -17.71 12.61
CA ALA A 44 -18.81 -18.28 13.91
C ALA A 44 -17.36 -18.80 13.95
N VAL A 45 -16.61 -18.41 14.98
CA VAL A 45 -15.29 -18.95 15.29
C VAL A 45 -15.28 -19.33 16.77
N ASN A 46 -15.11 -20.62 17.05
CA ASN A 46 -15.27 -21.19 18.39
C ASN A 46 -16.63 -20.82 19.01
N ASN A 47 -16.62 -20.12 20.15
CA ASN A 47 -17.81 -19.66 20.88
C ASN A 47 -18.21 -18.21 20.54
N LEU A 48 -17.63 -17.61 19.50
CA LEU A 48 -17.92 -16.25 19.07
C LEU A 48 -18.73 -16.28 17.78
N VAL A 49 -19.79 -15.46 17.70
CA VAL A 49 -20.61 -15.27 16.51
C VAL A 49 -20.67 -13.79 16.19
N SER A 50 -20.38 -13.41 14.95
CA SER A 50 -20.38 -12.01 14.56
C SER A 50 -21.81 -11.45 14.44
N PRO A 51 -22.15 -10.34 15.11
CA PRO A 51 -23.48 -9.74 14.99
C PRO A 51 -23.69 -8.96 13.69
N ARG A 52 -22.62 -8.66 12.94
CA ARG A 52 -22.63 -7.85 11.71
C ARG A 52 -21.49 -8.23 10.77
N ALA A 53 -21.65 -7.93 9.48
CA ALA A 53 -20.53 -7.99 8.55
C ALA A 53 -19.58 -6.81 8.84
N ASN A 54 -18.28 -7.09 8.98
CA ASN A 54 -17.25 -6.08 9.17
C ASN A 54 -15.87 -6.67 8.83
N ARG A 55 -14.81 -5.89 9.03
CA ARG A 55 -13.43 -6.32 8.79
C ARG A 55 -12.48 -5.82 9.88
N TYR A 56 -11.40 -6.58 10.10
CA TYR A 56 -10.29 -6.20 10.96
C TYR A 56 -9.06 -5.94 10.09
N TYR A 57 -8.38 -4.83 10.34
CA TYR A 57 -7.15 -4.45 9.64
C TYR A 57 -5.95 -4.76 10.53
N LEU A 58 -4.97 -5.47 9.98
CA LEU A 58 -3.69 -5.75 10.61
C LEU A 58 -2.56 -5.40 9.63
N ASN A 59 -1.61 -4.60 10.08
CA ASN A 59 -0.43 -4.25 9.28
C ASN A 59 0.78 -4.02 10.18
N HIS A 60 1.95 -4.04 9.55
CA HIS A 60 3.19 -3.48 10.07
C HIS A 60 3.68 -2.52 8.99
N ASP A 61 3.11 -1.32 8.96
CA ASP A 61 3.37 -0.33 7.91
C ASP A 61 4.47 0.63 8.37
N VAL A 62 5.69 0.46 7.84
CA VAL A 62 6.86 1.26 8.22
C VAL A 62 7.12 2.38 7.22
N TYR A 63 7.03 2.09 5.93
CA TYR A 63 7.43 3.03 4.88
C TYR A 63 6.38 4.12 4.68
N ASN A 64 5.08 3.79 4.68
CA ASN A 64 4.04 4.82 4.54
C ASN A 64 3.92 5.64 5.82
N ALA A 65 4.06 5.01 7.01
CA ALA A 65 4.04 5.73 8.28
C ALA A 65 5.12 6.81 8.40
N ARG A 66 6.25 6.63 7.70
CA ARG A 66 7.38 7.57 7.67
C ARG A 66 7.41 8.48 6.45
N LEU A 67 6.47 8.34 5.52
CA LEU A 67 6.50 9.03 4.22
C LEU A 67 7.85 8.89 3.51
N SER A 68 8.47 7.71 3.61
CA SER A 68 9.87 7.46 3.24
C SER A 68 10.26 7.79 1.78
N VAL A 69 9.28 7.93 0.88
CA VAL A 69 9.49 8.20 -0.55
C VAL A 69 9.16 9.66 -0.92
N LEU A 70 8.77 10.49 0.05
CA LEU A 70 8.29 11.85 -0.20
C LEU A 70 9.32 12.71 -0.96
N GLU A 71 10.58 12.70 -0.52
CA GLU A 71 11.64 13.49 -1.12
C GLU A 71 11.98 13.04 -2.55
N GLU A 72 11.99 11.73 -2.79
CA GLU A 72 12.25 11.16 -4.12
C GLU A 72 11.10 11.46 -5.08
N PHE A 73 9.87 11.40 -4.58
CA PHE A 73 8.68 11.75 -5.34
C PHE A 73 8.69 13.23 -5.72
N ASP A 74 8.98 14.14 -4.78
CA ASP A 74 9.07 15.58 -5.02
C ASP A 74 10.09 15.92 -6.14
N GLN A 75 11.27 15.30 -6.09
CA GLN A 75 12.28 15.48 -7.14
C GLN A 75 11.78 15.00 -8.51
N ALA A 76 11.05 13.89 -8.55
CA ALA A 76 10.52 13.33 -9.80
C ALA A 76 9.40 14.19 -10.41
N LEU A 77 8.63 14.93 -9.60
CA LEU A 77 7.54 15.79 -10.10
C LEU A 77 8.03 16.85 -11.09
N THR A 78 9.22 17.42 -10.87
CA THR A 78 9.79 18.45 -11.75
C THR A 78 9.98 17.92 -13.18
N THR A 79 10.53 16.71 -13.31
CA THR A 79 10.76 16.08 -14.63
C THR A 79 9.45 15.58 -15.23
N PHE A 80 8.55 15.05 -14.40
CA PHE A 80 7.27 14.53 -14.85
C PHE A 80 6.29 15.63 -15.31
N ASN A 81 6.43 16.85 -14.79
CA ASN A 81 5.62 18.03 -15.10
C ASN A 81 4.10 17.75 -15.13
N PRO A 82 3.52 17.28 -14.02
CA PRO A 82 2.13 16.87 -13.98
C PRO A 82 1.18 18.07 -14.11
N ASN A 83 0.02 17.85 -14.73
CA ASN A 83 -1.08 18.81 -14.71
C ASN A 83 -1.86 18.80 -13.39
N MET A 84 -1.66 17.78 -12.55
CA MET A 84 -2.35 17.58 -11.26
C MET A 84 -1.49 16.73 -10.33
N VAL A 85 -1.44 17.12 -9.06
CA VAL A 85 -0.83 16.35 -7.95
C VAL A 85 -1.93 16.06 -6.94
N LEU A 86 -1.99 14.81 -6.47
CA LEU A 86 -2.98 14.29 -5.51
C LEU A 86 -2.24 13.64 -4.33
#